data_AF-A0A3D2VW71-F1
#
_entry.id   AF-A0A3D2VW71-F1
#
_cell.length_a   1.000
_cell.length_b   1.000
_cell.length_c   1.000
_cell.angle_alpha   90.00
_cell.angle_beta   90.00
_cell.angle_gamma   90.00
#
_symmetry.space_group_name_H-M   'P 1'
#
loop_
_entity.id
_entity.type
_entity.pdbx_description
1 polymer ?
#
loop_
_entity_poly.entity_id
_entity_poly.type
_entity_poly.pdbx_seq_one_letter_code
_entity_poly.pdbx_strand_id
1 'polypeptide(L)' 'VEIVHLGEQRNRVAEAEAKGVQSVPALILDGAPFHINYGAGIAALK' A
#
# COMPACT_ATOMS: atom_id res chain seq x y z
N VAL A 1 -8.49 -5.85 -11.59
CA VAL A 1 -7.27 -5.50 -10.83
C VAL A 1 -7.06 -4.01 -10.97
N GLU A 2 -6.87 -3.30 -9.86
CA GLU A 2 -6.55 -1.87 -9.83
C GLU A 2 -5.07 -1.71 -9.46
N ILE A 3 -4.35 -0.77 -10.09
CA ILE A 3 -2.94 -0.48 -9.80
C ILE A 3 -2.84 0.95 -9.30
N VAL A 4 -2.21 1.12 -8.13
CA VAL A 4 -2.09 2.41 -7.45
C VAL A 4 -0.63 2.67 -7.15
N HIS A 5 -0.08 3.75 -7.68
CA HIS A 5 1.24 4.23 -7.29
C HIS A 5 1.12 5.21 -6.12
N LEU A 6 1.23 4.72 -4.89
CA LEU A 6 0.99 5.53 -3.69
C LEU A 6 1.95 6.74 -3.55
N GLY A 7 3.14 6.69 -4.16
CA GLY A 7 4.05 7.84 -4.21
C GLY A 7 3.55 9.00 -5.10
N GLU A 8 2.67 8.72 -6.07
CA GLU A 8 2.07 9.72 -6.95
C GLU A 8 0.66 10.08 -6.48
N GLN A 9 -0.11 9.10 -6.00
CA GLN A 9 -1.47 9.23 -5.51
C GLN A 9 -1.51 9.30 -3.99
N ARG A 10 -0.85 10.31 -3.41
CA ARG A 10 -0.70 10.45 -1.94
C ARG A 10 -2.02 10.48 -1.17
N ASN A 11 -3.09 10.96 -1.79
CA ASN A 11 -4.45 10.96 -1.20
C ASN A 11 -4.98 9.56 -0.90
N ARG A 12 -4.40 8.51 -1.48
CA ARG A 12 -4.79 7.11 -1.27
C ARG A 12 -3.97 6.38 -0.19
N VAL A 13 -2.97 7.04 0.40
CA VAL A 13 -2.16 6.44 1.48
C VAL A 13 -3.05 6.08 2.68
N ALA A 14 -3.99 6.94 3.06
CA ALA A 14 -4.91 6.67 4.17
C ALA A 14 -5.83 5.47 3.89
N GLU A 15 -6.28 5.30 2.64
CA GLU A 15 -7.06 4.12 2.22
C GLU A 15 -6.22 2.85 2.33
N ALA A 16 -4.96 2.89 1.90
CA ALA A 16 -4.04 1.76 2.00
C ALA A 16 -3.73 1.39 3.46
N GLU A 17 -3.47 2.38 4.33
CA GLU A 17 -3.30 2.17 5.78
C GLU A 17 -4.55 1.52 6.39
N ALA A 18 -5.75 2.00 6.05
CA ALA A 18 -7.01 1.43 6.55
C ALA A 18 -7.25 -0.02 6.09
N LYS A 19 -6.70 -0.41 4.93
CA LYS A 19 -6.70 -1.80 4.45
C LYS A 19 -5.55 -2.64 5.01
N GLY A 20 -4.79 -2.11 5.99
CA GLY A 20 -3.72 -2.81 6.67
C GLY A 20 -2.39 -2.82 5.92
N VAL A 21 -2.20 -1.98 4.90
CA VAL A 21 -0.93 -1.93 4.16
C VAL A 21 0.17 -1.31 5.03
N GLN A 22 1.22 -2.07 5.34
CA GLN A 22 2.37 -1.63 6.12
C GLN A 22 3.60 -1.30 5.26
N SER A 23 3.76 -1.94 4.11
CA SER A 23 4.87 -1.70 3.18
C SER A 23 4.46 -1.87 1.72
N VAL A 24 5.20 -1.19 0.84
CA VAL A 24 5.08 -1.30 -0.63
C VAL A 24 6.35 -1.96 -1.20
N PRO A 25 6.23 -2.73 -2.30
CA PRO A 25 5.01 -3.08 -3.01
C PRO A 25 4.11 -4.05 -2.20
N ALA A 26 2.79 -3.91 -2.36
CA ALA A 26 1.79 -4.75 -1.70
C ALA A 26 0.65 -5.12 -2.67
N LEU A 27 0.07 -6.31 -2.49
CA LEU A 27 -1.14 -6.76 -3.17
C LEU A 27 -2.24 -6.94 -2.13
N ILE A 28 -3.44 -6.41 -2.41
CA ILE A 28 -4.62 -6.70 -1.60
C ILE A 28 -5.42 -7.75 -2.34
N LEU A 29 -5.61 -8.92 -1.71
CA LEU A 29 -6.39 -10.03 -2.25
C LEU A 29 -7.44 -10.42 -1.21
N ASP A 30 -8.72 -10.42 -1.61
CA ASP A 30 -9.86 -10.68 -0.72
C ASP A 30 -9.85 -9.84 0.57
N GLY A 31 -9.41 -8.58 0.44
CA GLY A 31 -9.31 -7.62 1.55
C GLY A 31 -8.07 -7.78 2.44
N ALA A 32 -7.26 -8.83 2.24
CA ALA A 32 -6.03 -9.07 2.99
C ALA A 32 -4.81 -8.46 2.26
N PRO A 33 -3.94 -7.70 2.96
CA PRO A 33 -2.72 -7.18 2.39
C PRO A 33 -1.60 -8.24 2.39
N PHE A 34 -0.92 -8.37 1.26
CA PHE A 34 0.29 -9.18 1.07
C PHE A 34 1.44 -8.26 0.72
N HIS A 35 2.43 -8.17 1.62
CA HIS A 35 3.63 -7.37 1.41
C HIS A 35 4.64 -8.15 0.59
N ILE A 36 4.99 -7.63 -0.58
CA ILE A 36 5.90 -8.31 -1.50
C ILE A 36 7.30 -7.78 -1.24
N ASN A 37 8.15 -8.64 -0.67
CA ASN A 37 9.58 -8.39 -0.45
C ASN A 37 9.91 -7.10 0.35
N TYR A 38 8.93 -6.53 1.07
CA TYR A 38 9.06 -5.35 1.95
C TYR A 38 10.03 -4.29 1.40
N GLY A 39 9.66 -3.59 0.32
CA GLY A 39 10.54 -2.60 -0.30
C GLY A 39 10.72 -1.32 0.53
N ALA A 40 9.61 -0.64 0.83
CA ALA A 40 9.58 0.56 1.66
C ALA A 40 8.38 0.54 2.61
N GLY A 41 8.55 1.03 3.84
CA GLY A 41 7.44 1.19 4.77
C GLY A 41 6.46 2.27 4.30
N ILE A 42 5.16 2.08 4.55
CA ILE A 42 4.12 3.05 4.16
C ILE A 42 4.34 4.43 4.79
N ALA A 43 4.99 4.48 5.95
CA ALA A 43 5.37 5.73 6.62
C ALA A 43 6.33 6.60 5.80
N ALA A 44 7.11 6.02 4.86
CA ALA A 44 8.00 6.77 3.97
C ALA A 44 7.25 7.53 2.85
N LEU A 45 5.93 7.31 2.73
CA LEU A 45 5.06 7.97 1.76
C LEU A 45 4.33 9.20 2.34
N LYS A 46 4.54 9.49 3.62
CA LYS A 46 4.12 10.73 4.30
C LYS A 46 5.11 11.84 3.98
#